data_AF-A0A1H8P604-F1
#
_entry.id   AF-A0A1H8P604-F1
#
_cell.length_a   1.000
_cell.length_b   1.000
_cell.length_c   1.000
_cell.angle_alpha   90.00
_cell.angle_beta   90.00
_cell.angle_gamma   90.00
#
_symmetry.space_group_name_H-M   'P 1'
#
loop_
_entity.id
_entity.type
_entity.pdbx_description
1 polymer ?
#
loop_
_entity_poly.entity_id
_entity_poly.type
_entity_poly.pdbx_seq_one_letter_code
_entity_poly.pdbx_strand_id
1 'polypeptide(L)'
;MSITSYIEQTCPPSPEREEVLTLVRLGLSFQKQQRIGKRPGFLKGYLQELLPKIEGPITFDRLLHELELEAARRDMYGEEESPIEKVDRVWETVVYHHPKTGRQLLSFKSIRNKLSWCKANQ
;
A
#
# COMPACT_ATOMS: atom_id res chain seq x y z
N MET A 1 -27.99 -21.38 -14.31
CA MET A 1 -27.29 -22.68 -14.36
C MET A 1 -25.99 -22.56 -13.59
N SER A 2 -25.69 -23.46 -12.65
CA SER A 2 -24.38 -23.48 -11.99
C SER A 2 -23.35 -24.19 -12.87
N ILE A 3 -22.09 -23.83 -12.71
CA ILE A 3 -20.97 -24.45 -13.46
C ILE A 3 -20.93 -25.96 -13.20
N THR A 4 -21.28 -26.42 -11.99
CA THR A 4 -21.37 -27.86 -11.69
C THR A 4 -22.44 -28.55 -12.52
N SER A 5 -23.64 -27.98 -12.62
CA SER A 5 -24.73 -28.55 -13.40
C SER A 5 -24.47 -28.54 -14.90
N TYR A 6 -23.73 -27.53 -15.39
CA TYR A 6 -23.27 -27.51 -16.78
C TYR A 6 -22.34 -28.69 -17.06
N ILE A 7 -21.30 -28.88 -16.23
CA ILE A 7 -20.32 -29.97 -16.39
C ILE A 7 -20.98 -31.34 -16.28
N GLU A 8 -21.90 -31.54 -15.33
CA GLU A 8 -22.65 -32.80 -15.17
C GLU A 8 -23.50 -33.13 -16.41
N GLN A 9 -24.01 -32.12 -17.12
CA GLN A 9 -24.85 -32.29 -18.31
C GLN A 9 -24.05 -32.43 -19.60
N THR A 10 -22.91 -31.74 -19.72
CA THR A 10 -22.10 -31.74 -20.94
C THR A 10 -21.07 -32.85 -20.97
N CYS A 11 -20.62 -33.33 -19.81
CA CYS A 11 -19.59 -34.35 -19.70
C CYS A 11 -20.19 -35.66 -19.18
N PRO A 12 -19.96 -36.79 -19.87
CA PRO A 12 -20.43 -38.08 -19.38
C PRO A 12 -19.71 -38.45 -18.06
N PRO A 13 -20.32 -39.31 -17.22
CA PRO A 13 -19.69 -39.74 -15.99
C PRO A 13 -18.34 -40.42 -16.24
N SER A 14 -17.27 -39.80 -15.76
CA SER A 14 -15.92 -40.33 -15.79
C SER A 14 -15.14 -39.88 -14.55
N PRO A 15 -14.05 -40.56 -14.17
CA PRO A 15 -13.20 -40.14 -13.07
C PRO A 15 -12.72 -38.69 -13.23
N GLU A 16 -12.33 -38.32 -14.45
CA GLU A 16 -11.84 -36.97 -14.78
C GLU A 16 -12.95 -35.92 -14.59
N ARG A 17 -14.21 -36.25 -14.91
CA ARG A 17 -15.34 -35.36 -14.64
C ARG A 17 -15.51 -35.10 -13.15
N GLU A 18 -15.44 -36.15 -12.33
CA GLU A 18 -15.62 -36.03 -10.88
C GLU A 18 -14.47 -35.25 -10.22
N GLU A 19 -13.23 -35.39 -10.71
CA GLU A 19 -12.10 -34.57 -10.29
C GLU A 19 -12.34 -33.08 -10.58
N VAL A 20 -12.78 -32.76 -11.80
CA VAL A 20 -13.10 -31.37 -12.19
C VAL A 20 -14.23 -30.81 -11.33
N LEU A 21 -15.31 -31.58 -11.10
CA LEU A 21 -16.41 -31.15 -10.23
C LEU A 21 -15.93 -30.90 -8.79
N THR A 22 -15.01 -31.71 -8.29
CA THR A 22 -14.43 -31.56 -6.95
C THR A 22 -13.63 -30.26 -6.83
N LEU A 23 -12.79 -29.95 -7.81
CA LEU A 23 -12.02 -28.70 -7.85
C LEU A 23 -12.95 -27.47 -7.93
N VAL A 24 -13.99 -27.52 -8.76
CA VAL A 24 -14.97 -26.44 -8.86
C VAL A 24 -15.70 -26.21 -7.54
N ARG A 25 -16.15 -27.28 -6.87
CA ARG A 25 -16.83 -27.18 -5.56
C ARG A 25 -15.90 -26.58 -4.49
N LEU A 26 -14.62 -26.95 -4.50
CA LEU A 26 -13.60 -26.38 -3.60
C LEU A 26 -13.36 -24.89 -3.88
N GLY A 27 -13.22 -24.48 -5.14
CA GLY A 27 -13.06 -23.07 -5.51
C GLY A 27 -14.25 -22.21 -5.07
N LEU A 28 -15.47 -22.74 -5.19
CA LEU A 28 -16.69 -22.07 -4.73
C LEU A 28 -16.77 -21.91 -3.20
N SER A 29 -16.24 -22.86 -2.42
CA SER A 29 -16.21 -22.74 -0.96
C SER A 29 -15.22 -21.66 -0.50
N PHE A 30 -14.06 -21.56 -1.15
CA PHE A 30 -13.10 -20.47 -0.91
C PHE A 30 -13.66 -19.10 -1.31
N GLN A 31 -14.39 -19.00 -2.42
CA GLN A 31 -15.05 -17.75 -2.82
C GLN A 31 -16.03 -17.26 -1.74
N LYS A 32 -16.78 -18.17 -1.10
CA LYS A 32 -17.68 -17.84 0.01
C LYS A 32 -16.89 -17.33 1.23
N GLN A 33 -15.75 -17.95 1.56
CA GLN A 33 -14.89 -17.48 2.66
C GLN A 33 -14.27 -16.10 2.37
N GLN A 34 -13.82 -15.85 1.13
CA GLN A 34 -13.27 -14.55 0.73
C GLN A 34 -14.32 -13.43 0.72
N ARG A 35 -15.60 -13.74 0.50
CA ARG A 35 -16.69 -12.75 0.61
C ARG A 35 -16.96 -12.31 2.06
N ILE A 36 -16.61 -13.14 3.05
CA ILE A 36 -16.78 -12.83 4.48
C ILE A 36 -15.56 -12.07 5.03
N GLY A 37 -14.37 -12.27 4.45
CA GLY A 37 -13.17 -11.47 4.73
C GLY A 37 -13.33 -10.04 4.21
N LYS A 38 -13.21 -9.04 5.10
CA LYS A 38 -13.41 -7.61 4.80
C LYS A 38 -12.71 -7.18 3.50
N ARG A 39 -13.44 -6.51 2.60
CA ARG A 39 -12.88 -5.93 1.38
C ARG A 39 -11.70 -5.01 1.72
N PRO A 40 -10.62 -5.02 0.93
CA PRO A 40 -9.56 -4.02 1.01
C PRO A 40 -10.16 -2.61 1.11
N GLY A 41 -9.75 -1.82 2.10
CA GLY A 41 -10.14 -0.41 2.18
C GLY A 41 -9.58 0.38 0.99
N PHE A 42 -10.18 1.55 0.71
CA PHE A 42 -9.81 2.42 -0.42
C PHE A 42 -8.30 2.61 -0.58
N LEU A 43 -7.59 2.94 0.52
CA LEU A 43 -6.13 3.12 0.51
C LEU A 43 -5.38 1.87 0.06
N LYS A 44 -5.84 0.67 0.43
CA LYS A 44 -5.19 -0.57 0.02
C LYS A 44 -5.36 -0.81 -1.48
N GLY A 45 -6.53 -0.48 -2.05
CA GLY A 45 -6.75 -0.52 -3.50
C GLY A 45 -5.85 0.45 -4.24
N TYR A 46 -5.81 1.71 -3.80
CA TYR A 46 -4.96 2.73 -4.39
C TYR A 46 -3.47 2.36 -4.35
N LEU A 47 -2.97 1.88 -3.20
CA LEU A 47 -1.58 1.43 -3.10
C LEU A 47 -1.29 0.23 -4.02
N GLN A 48 -2.25 -0.69 -4.21
CA GLN A 48 -2.09 -1.79 -5.16
C GLN A 48 -1.97 -1.32 -6.62
N GLU A 49 -2.60 -0.20 -6.98
CA GLU A 49 -2.47 0.42 -8.30
C GLU A 49 -1.19 1.27 -8.44
N LEU A 50 -0.70 1.84 -7.34
CA LEU A 50 0.52 2.67 -7.31
C LEU A 50 1.80 1.83 -7.32
N LEU A 51 1.85 0.73 -6.56
CA LEU A 51 3.05 -0.10 -6.41
C LEU A 51 3.68 -0.58 -7.74
N PRO A 52 2.90 -1.00 -8.76
CA PRO A 52 3.45 -1.39 -10.07
C PRO A 52 4.09 -0.23 -10.84
N LYS A 53 3.78 1.03 -10.49
CA LYS A 53 4.35 2.23 -11.13
C LYS A 53 5.72 2.60 -10.55
N ILE A 54 6.11 2.00 -9.42
CA ILE A 54 7.41 2.24 -8.79
C ILE A 54 8.50 1.51 -9.58
N GLU A 55 9.42 2.25 -10.19
CA GLU A 55 10.56 1.66 -10.88
C GLU A 55 11.58 1.09 -9.88
N GLY A 56 11.82 -0.23 -9.95
CA GLY A 56 12.83 -0.94 -9.15
C GLY A 56 12.32 -1.52 -7.82
N PRO A 57 13.20 -1.82 -6.85
CA PRO A 57 12.79 -2.48 -5.62
C PRO A 57 11.81 -1.63 -4.81
N ILE A 58 10.68 -2.23 -4.43
CA ILE A 58 9.66 -1.60 -3.58
C ILE A 58 10.24 -1.47 -2.16
N THR A 59 10.56 -0.24 -1.77
CA THR A 59 10.98 0.14 -0.43
C THR A 59 10.07 1.22 0.11
N PHE A 60 10.01 1.36 1.43
CA PHE A 60 9.15 2.37 2.05
C PHE A 60 9.54 3.80 1.64
N ASP A 61 10.83 4.10 1.52
CA ASP A 61 11.30 5.42 1.10
C ASP A 61 10.89 5.76 -0.34
N ARG A 62 10.89 4.78 -1.24
CA ARG A 62 10.43 4.97 -2.62
C ARG A 62 8.91 5.10 -2.70
N LEU A 63 8.18 4.33 -1.91
CA LEU A 63 6.74 4.50 -1.80
C LEU A 63 6.38 5.90 -1.28
N LEU A 64 7.08 6.39 -0.25
CA LEU A 64 6.89 7.75 0.24
C LEU A 64 7.21 8.79 -0.85
N HIS A 65 8.27 8.58 -1.62
CA HIS A 65 8.61 9.47 -2.72
C HIS A 65 7.53 9.51 -3.80
N GLU A 66 6.99 8.37 -4.23
CA GLU A 66 5.89 8.35 -5.20
C GLU A 66 4.63 9.03 -4.65
N LEU A 67 4.31 8.83 -3.37
CA LEU A 67 3.18 9.51 -2.74
C LEU A 67 3.38 11.04 -2.69
N GLU A 68 4.62 11.52 -2.56
CA GLU A 68 4.95 12.95 -2.66
C GLU A 68 4.75 13.48 -4.08
N LEU A 69 5.10 12.70 -5.11
CA LEU A 69 4.86 13.05 -6.50
C LEU A 69 3.36 13.10 -6.82
N GLU A 70 2.58 12.18 -6.26
CA GLU A 70 1.13 12.13 -6.38
C GLU A 70 0.46 13.33 -5.69
N ALA A 71 0.94 13.74 -4.50
CA ALA A 71 0.52 14.99 -3.86
C ALA A 71 0.83 16.21 -4.73
N ALA A 72 2.05 16.29 -5.28
CA ALA A 72 2.43 17.39 -6.17
C ALA A 72 1.58 17.41 -7.46
N ARG A 73 1.22 16.23 -8.01
CA ARG A 73 0.32 16.13 -9.17
C ARG A 73 -1.05 16.68 -8.84
N ARG A 74 -1.62 16.34 -7.67
CA ARG A 74 -2.89 16.91 -7.19
C ARG A 74 -2.83 18.43 -7.11
N ASP A 75 -1.76 18.97 -6.52
CA ASP A 75 -1.58 20.42 -6.37
C ASP A 75 -1.48 21.13 -7.74
N MET A 76 -0.86 20.48 -8.74
CA MET A 76 -0.68 21.07 -10.07
C MET A 76 -1.91 20.95 -10.98
N TYR A 77 -2.62 19.83 -10.93
CA TYR A 77 -3.65 19.50 -11.92
C TYR A 77 -5.07 19.40 -11.34
N GLY A 78 -5.22 19.50 -10.00
CA GLY A 78 -6.50 19.51 -9.31
C GLY A 78 -6.79 18.25 -8.50
N GLU A 79 -7.85 18.31 -7.70
CA GLU A 79 -8.18 17.27 -6.70
C GLU A 79 -8.54 15.90 -7.29
N GLU A 80 -8.99 15.86 -8.55
CA GLU A 80 -9.43 14.63 -9.22
C GLU A 80 -8.25 13.75 -9.68
N GLU A 81 -7.06 14.33 -9.82
CA GLU A 81 -5.88 13.65 -10.40
C GLU A 81 -5.16 12.74 -9.41
N SER A 82 -5.27 13.02 -8.11
CA SER A 82 -4.74 12.12 -7.08
C SER A 82 -5.50 12.26 -5.76
N PRO A 83 -5.80 11.13 -5.07
CA PRO A 83 -6.41 11.18 -3.74
C PRO A 83 -5.43 11.58 -2.64
N ILE A 84 -4.13 11.73 -2.95
CA ILE A 84 -3.11 12.09 -1.98
C ILE A 84 -3.03 13.61 -1.88
N GLU A 85 -3.45 14.15 -0.75
CA GLU A 85 -3.39 15.60 -0.50
C GLU A 85 -2.02 16.08 -0.04
N LYS A 86 -1.37 15.33 0.86
CA LYS A 86 -0.11 15.74 1.47
C LYS A 86 0.63 14.55 2.06
N VAL A 87 1.95 14.56 1.98
CA VAL A 87 2.83 13.60 2.66
C VAL A 87 3.74 14.35 3.64
N ASP A 88 3.50 14.18 4.94
CA ASP A 88 4.35 14.74 5.99
C ASP A 88 5.26 13.67 6.62
N ARG A 89 6.58 13.89 6.58
CA ARG A 89 7.58 12.99 7.19
C ARG A 89 7.76 13.25 8.70
N VAL A 90 6.67 13.35 9.45
CA VAL A 90 6.65 13.80 10.86
C VAL A 90 7.43 12.89 11.82
N TRP A 91 7.58 11.60 11.49
CA TRP A 91 8.15 10.58 12.39
C TRP A 91 9.67 10.63 12.54
N GLU A 92 10.34 11.51 11.81
CA GLU A 92 11.77 11.75 11.87
C GLU A 92 12.13 12.63 13.10
N THR A 93 12.13 12.07 14.31
CA THR A 93 12.49 12.80 15.54
C THR A 93 13.70 12.15 16.24
N VAL A 94 14.61 12.98 16.76
CA VAL A 94 15.73 12.59 17.61
C VAL A 94 15.45 13.06 19.02
N VAL A 95 15.58 12.15 19.98
CA VAL A 95 15.60 12.49 21.38
C VAL A 95 17.04 12.62 21.83
N TYR A 96 17.43 13.77 22.37
CA TYR A 96 18.75 13.99 22.94
C TYR A 96 18.64 14.52 24.37
N HIS A 97 19.67 14.32 25.19
CA HIS A 97 19.68 14.80 26.56
C HIS A 97 20.57 16.02 26.69
N HIS A 98 19.99 17.19 26.93
CA HIS A 98 20.72 18.42 27.14
C HIS A 98 21.17 18.52 28.61
N PRO A 99 22.44 18.85 28.90
CA PRO A 99 22.99 18.79 30.25
C PRO A 99 22.32 19.73 31.27
N LYS A 100 21.65 20.80 30.81
CA LYS A 100 20.95 21.76 31.70
C LYS A 100 19.43 21.61 31.72
N THR A 101 18.83 21.10 30.65
CA THR A 101 17.37 21.13 30.43
C THR A 101 16.79 19.73 30.23
N GLY A 102 17.61 18.68 30.31
CA GLY A 102 17.18 17.29 30.28
C GLY A 102 16.80 16.79 28.88
N ARG A 103 15.93 15.78 28.86
CA ARG A 103 15.46 15.13 27.64
C ARG A 103 14.72 16.12 26.73
N GLN A 104 15.20 16.25 25.50
CA GLN A 104 14.58 17.07 24.47
C GLN A 104 14.35 16.26 23.20
N LEU A 105 13.29 16.62 22.47
CA LEU A 105 12.91 15.98 21.21
C LEU A 105 13.06 17.02 20.09
N LEU A 106 13.80 16.67 19.05
CA LEU A 106 14.04 17.51 17.87
C LEU A 106 13.56 16.78 16.62
N SER A 107 12.90 17.49 15.71
CA SER A 107 12.65 16.93 14.38
C SER A 107 13.94 16.91 13.55
N PHE A 108 14.04 16.01 12.57
CA PHE A 108 15.18 15.98 11.65
C PHE A 108 15.27 17.28 10.84
N LYS A 109 14.14 17.97 10.59
CA LYS A 109 14.15 19.33 10.03
C LYS A 109 14.98 20.29 10.88
N SER A 110 14.77 20.30 12.21
CA SER A 110 15.56 21.12 13.13
C SER A 110 17.05 20.76 13.11
N ILE A 111 17.37 19.47 12.94
CA ILE A 111 18.76 18.99 12.85
C ILE A 111 19.40 19.42 11.52
N ARG A 112 18.71 19.26 10.39
CA ARG A 112 19.16 19.71 9.07
C ARG A 112 19.44 21.21 9.07
N ASN A 113 18.56 22.01 9.66
CA ASN A 113 18.75 23.46 9.77
C ASN A 113 20.02 23.81 10.58
N LYS A 114 20.23 23.12 11.71
CA LYS A 114 21.45 23.28 12.52
C LYS A 114 22.71 22.87 11.74
N LEU A 115 22.65 21.79 10.96
CA LEU A 115 23.75 21.34 10.12
C LEU A 115 24.11 22.40 9.06
N SER A 116 23.11 22.95 8.36
CA SER A 116 23.34 24.02 7.38
C SER A 116 23.97 25.24 8.02
N TRP A 117 23.53 25.64 9.23
CA TRP A 117 24.15 26.72 9.99
C TRP A 117 25.61 26.44 10.37
N CYS A 118 25.92 25.21 10.82
CA CYS A 118 27.30 24.82 11.16
C CYS A 118 28.23 24.88 9.95
N LYS A 119 27.75 24.50 8.75
CA LYS A 119 28.52 24.56 7.51
C LYS A 119 28.76 25.99 7.02
N ALA A 120 27.81 26.89 7.26
CA ALA A 120 27.90 28.28 6.82
C ALA A 120 28.78 29.16 7.73
N ASN A 121 29.01 28.74 8.97
CA ASN A 121 29.83 29.45 9.96
C ASN A 121 31.12 28.67 10.34
N GLN A 122 31.54 27.75 9.46
CA GLN A 122 32.86 27.12 9.45
C GLN A 122 33.80 27.89 8.52
#